data_AF-A0A959GY86-F1
#
_entry.id   AF-A0A959GY86-F1
#
_cell.length_a   1.000
_cell.length_b   1.000
_cell.length_c   1.000
_cell.angle_alpha   90.00
_cell.angle_beta   90.00
_cell.angle_gamma   90.00
#
_symmetry.space_group_name_H-M   'P 1'
#
loop_
_entity.id
_entity.type
_entity.pdbx_description
1 polymer ?
#
loop_
_entity_poly.entity_id
_entity_poly.type
_entity_poly.pdbx_seq_one_letter_code
_entity_poly.pdbx_strand_id
1 'polypeptide(L)'
;MKDWVKNRILEFFNRVKVPADIIGRVEDDPSDGPGRSIGPVLARRIIEYRNRLPVRRFKTFDELDAVPGVGPNTLSDLEYSFDVPAADFFENSLFSNHVLPESWTLLHYEWEANNLSEFRKAVDDEGTFRDIVRSLATRACMETAGMSPEDSGAATEPLLTQYIDAYHNSTEE
;
A
#
# COMPACT_ATOMS: atom_id res chain seq x y z
N MET A 1 11.07 -11.25 7.75
CA MET A 1 11.02 -10.17 6.74
C MET A 1 11.11 -10.61 5.29
N LYS A 2 10.00 -10.43 4.55
CA LYS A 2 9.88 -10.58 3.08
C LYS A 2 10.71 -9.51 2.35
N ASP A 3 11.21 -9.81 1.14
CA ASP A 3 12.11 -8.88 0.42
C ASP A 3 11.44 -7.58 -0.03
N TRP A 4 10.16 -7.61 -0.41
CA TRP A 4 9.43 -6.40 -0.77
C TRP A 4 9.24 -5.46 0.44
N VAL A 5 9.08 -6.01 1.65
CA VAL A 5 9.00 -5.23 2.90
C VAL A 5 10.34 -4.55 3.19
N LYS A 6 11.45 -5.28 3.08
CA LYS A 6 12.80 -4.71 3.21
C LYS A 6 13.01 -3.54 2.25
N ASN A 7 12.64 -3.71 0.99
CA ASN A 7 12.79 -2.66 -0.03
C ASN A 7 11.97 -1.41 0.32
N ARG A 8 10.73 -1.59 0.81
CA ARG A 8 9.86 -0.48 1.25
C ARG A 8 10.45 0.27 2.45
N ILE A 9 10.99 -0.45 3.43
CA ILE A 9 11.68 0.13 4.59
C ILE A 9 12.90 0.94 4.14
N LEU A 10 13.74 0.37 3.27
CA LEU A 10 14.93 1.05 2.75
C LEU A 10 14.56 2.32 1.98
N GLU A 11 13.52 2.24 1.14
CA GLU A 11 13.02 3.41 0.41
C GLU A 11 12.54 4.51 1.36
N PHE A 12 11.76 4.17 2.39
CA PHE A 12 11.32 5.11 3.41
C PHE A 12 12.49 5.85 4.05
N PHE A 13 13.46 5.12 4.61
CA PHE A 13 14.62 5.74 5.27
C PHE A 13 15.52 6.51 4.31
N ASN A 14 15.55 6.17 3.03
CA ASN A 14 16.29 6.93 2.02
C ASN A 14 15.59 8.23 1.61
N ARG A 15 14.25 8.31 1.70
CA ARG A 15 13.47 9.51 1.37
C ARG A 15 13.42 10.52 2.52
N VAL A 16 13.34 10.05 3.76
CA VAL A 16 13.32 10.86 4.99
C VAL A 16 14.42 11.93 5.00
N LYS A 17 14.10 13.16 5.41
CA LYS A 17 15.07 14.26 5.47
C LYS A 17 15.43 14.64 6.89
N VAL A 18 14.45 14.60 7.80
CA VAL A 18 14.62 15.02 9.19
C VAL A 18 14.15 13.94 10.16
N PRO A 19 14.67 13.87 11.40
CA PRO A 19 14.27 12.85 12.36
C PRO A 19 12.77 12.81 12.64
N ALA A 20 12.10 13.96 12.57
CA ALA A 20 10.65 14.07 12.75
C ALA A 20 9.84 13.28 11.71
N ASP A 21 10.39 13.00 10.53
CA ASP A 21 9.70 12.20 9.50
C ASP A 21 9.62 10.71 9.89
N ILE A 22 10.42 10.26 10.87
CA ILE A 22 10.47 8.85 11.33
C ILE A 22 9.56 8.66 12.55
N ILE A 23 9.55 9.64 13.45
CA ILE A 23 8.87 9.54 14.74
C ILE A 23 7.37 9.41 14.51
N GLY A 24 6.76 8.37 15.07
CA GLY A 24 5.33 8.08 14.94
C GLY A 24 4.90 7.48 13.60
N ARG A 25 5.86 7.18 12.69
CA ARG A 25 5.59 6.44 11.45
C ARG A 25 5.85 4.94 11.56
N VAL A 26 6.58 4.54 12.59
CA VAL A 26 6.87 3.16 12.92
C VAL A 26 6.09 2.85 14.19
N GLU A 27 5.09 1.99 14.05
CA GLU A 27 4.24 1.52 15.12
C GLU A 27 4.91 0.37 15.87
N ASP A 28 4.63 0.30 17.16
CA ASP A 28 5.08 -0.76 18.06
C ASP A 28 4.33 -2.04 17.70
N ASP A 29 5.05 -3.14 17.46
CA ASP A 29 4.41 -4.42 17.19
C ASP A 29 3.67 -4.93 18.45
N PRO A 30 2.32 -5.02 18.45
CA PRO A 30 1.56 -5.39 19.64
C PRO A 30 1.85 -6.82 20.13
N SER A 31 2.52 -7.64 19.32
CA SER A 31 2.88 -9.02 19.66
C SER A 31 4.20 -9.14 20.45
N ASP A 32 5.05 -8.11 20.46
CA ASP A 32 6.38 -8.16 21.09
C ASP A 32 6.42 -7.60 22.54
N GLY A 33 5.31 -7.02 23.01
CA GLY A 33 5.12 -6.47 24.35
C GLY A 33 4.99 -4.94 24.33
N PRO A 34 5.05 -4.24 25.49
CA PRO A 34 5.20 -2.78 25.49
C PRO A 34 6.62 -2.44 25.02
N GLY A 35 6.76 -2.31 23.71
CA GLY A 35 7.99 -1.94 23.05
C GLY A 35 8.22 -0.43 23.09
N ARG A 36 9.37 -0.01 22.57
CA ARG A 36 9.72 1.39 22.40
C ARG A 36 9.80 1.65 20.91
N SER A 37 8.81 2.37 20.39
CA SER A 37 8.86 2.94 19.05
C SER A 37 10.12 3.80 18.84
N ILE A 38 10.47 4.03 17.57
CA ILE A 38 11.67 4.79 17.20
C ILE A 38 11.60 6.22 17.75
N GLY A 39 12.35 6.47 18.81
CA GLY A 39 12.47 7.78 19.43
C GLY A 39 13.42 8.74 18.67
N PRO A 40 13.43 10.03 19.04
CA PRO A 40 14.19 11.07 18.34
C PRO A 40 15.69 10.82 18.29
N VAL A 41 16.24 10.19 19.33
CA VAL A 41 17.67 9.85 19.40
C VAL A 41 18.05 8.80 18.36
N LEU A 42 17.24 7.74 18.23
CA LEU A 42 17.47 6.68 17.25
C LEU A 42 17.21 7.19 15.83
N ALA A 43 16.11 7.93 15.61
CA ALA A 43 15.79 8.56 14.33
C ALA A 43 16.95 9.45 13.81
N ARG A 44 17.52 10.30 14.67
CA ARG A 44 18.69 11.11 14.32
C ARG A 44 19.90 10.25 13.95
N ARG A 45 20.15 9.19 14.73
CA ARG A 45 21.30 8.29 14.51
C ARG A 45 21.17 7.54 13.18
N ILE A 46 19.98 7.09 12.81
CA ILE A 46 19.71 6.45 11.51
C ILE A 46 20.07 7.40 10.36
N ILE A 47 19.60 8.65 10.41
CA ILE A 47 19.89 9.66 9.38
C ILE A 47 21.40 9.98 9.32
N GLU A 48 22.04 10.15 10.48
CA GLU A 48 23.49 10.38 10.53
C GLU A 48 24.29 9.22 9.95
N TYR A 49 23.92 7.98 10.29
CA TYR A 49 24.56 6.78 9.76
C TYR A 49 24.40 6.71 8.23
N ARG A 50 23.16 6.87 7.73
CA ARG A 50 22.86 6.90 6.30
C ARG A 50 23.71 7.94 5.57
N ASN A 51 23.83 9.14 6.12
CA ASN A 51 24.57 10.25 5.50
C ASN A 51 26.09 10.03 5.50
N ARG A 52 26.62 9.11 6.33
CA ARG A 52 28.04 8.72 6.33
C ARG A 52 28.36 7.64 5.30
N LEU A 53 27.35 6.95 4.76
CA LEU A 53 27.56 5.96 3.70
C LEU A 53 28.06 6.62 2.40
N PRO A 54 28.83 5.91 1.55
CA PRO A 54 29.46 6.48 0.36
C PRO A 54 28.49 7.19 -0.60
N VAL A 55 27.29 6.65 -0.73
CA VAL A 55 26.22 7.17 -1.61
C VAL A 55 25.11 7.89 -0.82
N ARG A 56 25.31 8.10 0.49
CA ARG A 56 24.35 8.73 1.42
C ARG A 56 22.96 8.10 1.42
N ARG A 57 22.90 6.80 1.18
CA ARG A 57 21.68 5.98 1.17
C ARG A 57 22.01 4.56 1.62
N PHE A 58 21.03 3.89 2.23
CA PHE A 58 21.08 2.45 2.47
C PHE A 58 20.82 1.71 1.15
N LYS A 59 21.68 0.77 0.79
CA LYS A 59 21.56 -0.12 -0.37
C LYS A 59 21.07 -1.51 0.03
N THR A 60 21.43 -1.95 1.23
CA THR A 60 21.04 -3.27 1.75
C THR A 60 20.39 -3.11 3.11
N PHE A 61 19.58 -4.10 3.48
CA PHE A 61 18.96 -4.12 4.79
C PHE A 61 19.99 -4.27 5.92
N ASP A 62 21.09 -4.99 5.66
CA ASP A 62 22.20 -5.16 6.62
C ASP A 62 22.86 -3.83 7.00
N GLU A 63 22.92 -2.85 6.10
CA GLU A 63 23.44 -1.51 6.43
C GLU A 63 22.53 -0.76 7.41
N LEU A 64 21.21 -1.02 7.38
CA LEU A 64 20.26 -0.47 8.34
C LEU A 64 20.33 -1.20 9.68
N ASP A 65 20.43 -2.53 9.66
CA ASP A 65 20.61 -3.35 10.87
C ASP A 65 21.92 -3.02 11.61
N ALA A 66 22.96 -2.64 10.87
CA ALA A 66 24.24 -2.20 11.44
C ALA A 66 24.18 -0.83 12.15
N VAL A 67 23.06 -0.10 12.11
CA VAL A 67 22.92 1.18 12.82
C VAL A 67 22.85 0.91 14.33
N PRO A 68 23.75 1.51 15.15
CA PRO A 68 23.75 1.24 16.58
C PRO A 68 22.40 1.60 17.23
N GLY A 69 21.77 0.65 17.93
CA GLY A 69 20.47 0.84 18.57
C GLY A 69 19.27 0.52 17.67
N VAL A 70 19.48 0.18 16.39
CA VAL A 70 18.56 -0.70 15.67
C VAL A 70 18.86 -2.12 16.16
N GLY A 71 17.82 -2.86 16.51
CA GLY A 71 17.92 -4.22 17.00
C GLY A 71 16.64 -5.01 16.72
N PRO A 72 16.55 -6.27 17.17
CA PRO A 72 15.47 -7.17 16.80
C PRO A 72 14.06 -6.60 16.97
N ASN A 73 13.78 -5.91 18.07
CA ASN A 73 12.47 -5.28 18.31
C ASN A 73 12.19 -4.17 17.28
N THR A 74 13.15 -3.26 17.04
CA THR A 74 13.00 -2.23 16.00
C THR A 74 12.80 -2.83 14.61
N LEU A 75 13.42 -3.98 14.33
CA LEU A 75 13.19 -4.68 13.06
C LEU A 75 11.80 -5.31 13.01
N SER A 76 11.27 -5.81 14.13
CA SER A 76 9.89 -6.31 14.24
C SER A 76 8.89 -5.18 14.01
N ASP A 77 9.07 -4.04 14.67
CA ASP A 77 8.24 -2.84 14.50
C ASP A 77 8.23 -2.36 13.04
N LEU A 78 9.40 -2.40 12.39
CA LEU A 78 9.53 -2.08 10.97
C LEU A 78 8.85 -3.13 10.08
N GLU A 79 8.95 -4.41 10.41
CA GLU A 79 8.21 -5.44 9.68
C GLU A 79 6.70 -5.20 9.83
N TYR A 80 6.21 -5.03 11.06
CA TYR A 80 4.81 -4.76 11.36
C TYR A 80 4.27 -3.52 10.62
N SER A 81 5.00 -2.41 10.68
CA SER A 81 4.59 -1.14 10.07
C SER A 81 4.59 -1.16 8.54
N PHE A 82 5.43 -2.00 7.92
CA PHE A 82 5.63 -2.00 6.46
C PHE A 82 5.14 -3.27 5.74
N ASP A 83 4.82 -4.35 6.46
CA ASP A 83 4.21 -5.59 5.97
C ASP A 83 2.69 -5.48 5.82
N VAL A 84 2.19 -4.27 5.57
CA VAL A 84 0.81 -4.03 5.18
C VAL A 84 0.76 -3.97 3.65
N PRO A 85 0.09 -4.92 2.96
CA PRO A 85 -0.17 -4.84 1.53
C PRO A 85 -0.68 -3.46 1.10
N ALA A 86 -0.37 -3.04 -0.12
CA ALA A 86 -0.77 -1.72 -0.60
C ALA A 86 -2.29 -1.51 -0.58
N ALA A 87 -3.06 -2.57 -0.86
CA ALA A 87 -4.52 -2.57 -0.78
C ALA A 87 -4.99 -2.31 0.66
N ASP A 88 -4.52 -3.10 1.62
CA ASP A 88 -4.87 -2.95 3.04
C ASP A 88 -4.47 -1.58 3.60
N PHE A 89 -3.30 -1.05 3.20
CA PHE A 89 -2.86 0.28 3.61
C PHE A 89 -3.79 1.36 3.05
N PHE A 90 -4.15 1.25 1.77
CA PHE A 90 -5.09 2.17 1.13
C PHE A 90 -6.45 2.13 1.85
N GLU A 91 -6.99 0.94 2.09
CA GLU A 91 -8.25 0.76 2.81
C GLU A 91 -8.22 1.38 4.21
N ASN A 92 -7.22 1.03 5.02
CA ASN A 92 -7.05 1.59 6.36
C ASN A 92 -6.98 3.12 6.31
N SER A 93 -6.28 3.67 5.30
CA SER A 93 -6.16 5.12 5.13
C SER A 93 -7.49 5.82 4.81
N LEU A 94 -8.46 5.13 4.17
CA LEU A 94 -9.78 5.71 3.91
C LEU A 94 -10.55 5.97 5.20
N PHE A 95 -10.46 5.06 6.17
CA PHE A 95 -11.12 5.22 7.47
C PHE A 95 -10.32 6.13 8.41
N SER A 96 -9.01 5.91 8.54
CA SER A 96 -8.16 6.69 9.47
C SER A 96 -8.04 8.17 9.10
N ASN A 97 -8.14 8.51 7.81
CA ASN A 97 -8.16 9.91 7.37
C ASN A 97 -9.58 10.50 7.29
N HIS A 98 -10.58 9.79 7.83
CA HIS A 98 -12.00 10.19 7.82
C HIS A 98 -12.56 10.48 6.41
N VAL A 99 -12.01 9.84 5.37
CA VAL A 99 -12.59 9.87 4.02
C VAL A 99 -13.90 9.08 4.02
N LEU A 100 -13.89 7.93 4.69
CA LEU A 100 -15.07 7.11 4.94
C LEU A 100 -15.41 7.10 6.43
N PRO A 101 -16.71 7.10 6.81
CA PRO A 101 -17.12 6.90 8.19
C PRO A 101 -16.75 5.51 8.70
N GLU A 102 -16.32 5.39 9.96
CA GLU A 102 -16.00 4.10 10.61
C GLU A 102 -17.19 3.14 10.68
N SER A 103 -18.42 3.65 10.53
CA SER A 103 -19.64 2.84 10.51
C SER A 103 -19.91 2.18 9.15
N TRP A 104 -19.11 2.47 8.13
CA TRP A 104 -19.28 1.91 6.80
C TRP A 104 -18.50 0.62 6.65
N THR A 105 -19.08 -0.34 5.93
CA THR A 105 -18.39 -1.56 5.52
C THR A 105 -17.96 -1.40 4.06
N LEU A 106 -16.66 -1.58 3.80
CA LEU A 106 -16.15 -1.62 2.44
C LEU A 106 -16.32 -3.04 1.89
N LEU A 107 -16.92 -3.15 0.70
CA LEU A 107 -17.05 -4.41 -0.03
C LEU A 107 -16.11 -4.37 -1.22
N HIS A 108 -15.15 -5.30 -1.24
CA HIS A 108 -14.12 -5.37 -2.27
C HIS A 108 -14.51 -6.39 -3.33
N TYR A 109 -14.30 -6.00 -4.58
CA TYR A 109 -14.53 -6.85 -5.73
C TYR A 109 -13.25 -6.92 -6.54
N GLU A 110 -12.63 -8.09 -6.54
CA GLU A 110 -11.32 -8.30 -7.14
C GLU A 110 -11.41 -9.18 -8.38
N TRP A 111 -10.49 -8.93 -9.30
CA TRP A 111 -10.17 -9.79 -10.43
C TRP A 111 -8.72 -10.23 -10.30
N GLU A 112 -8.48 -11.54 -10.39
CA GLU A 112 -7.15 -12.12 -10.28
C GLU A 112 -6.64 -12.57 -11.64
N ALA A 113 -5.39 -12.20 -11.95
CA ALA A 113 -4.67 -12.75 -13.10
C ALA A 113 -3.89 -13.99 -12.68
N ASN A 114 -3.95 -15.05 -13.50
CA ASN A 114 -3.22 -16.30 -13.22
C ASN A 114 -1.71 -16.15 -13.46
N ASN A 115 -1.30 -15.16 -14.26
CA ASN A 115 0.09 -14.90 -14.60
C ASN A 115 0.31 -13.45 -15.05
N LEU A 116 1.58 -13.05 -15.11
CA LEU A 116 1.98 -11.69 -15.49
C LEU A 116 1.55 -11.29 -16.92
N SER A 117 1.47 -12.24 -17.85
CA SER A 117 1.06 -11.94 -19.22
C SER A 117 -0.43 -11.59 -19.30
N GLU A 118 -1.26 -12.29 -18.54
CA GLU A 118 -2.69 -12.01 -18.41
C GLU A 118 -2.91 -10.65 -17.74
N PHE A 119 -2.17 -10.38 -16.65
CA PHE A 119 -2.20 -9.07 -15.99
C PHE A 119 -1.83 -7.93 -16.92
N ARG A 120 -0.71 -8.05 -17.65
CA ARG A 120 -0.29 -7.01 -18.62
C ARG A 120 -1.32 -6.78 -19.69
N LYS A 121 -1.87 -7.84 -20.27
CA LYS A 121 -2.95 -7.71 -21.25
C LYS A 121 -4.16 -6.97 -20.66
N ALA A 122 -4.54 -7.27 -19.42
CA ALA A 122 -5.66 -6.62 -18.76
C ALA A 122 -5.43 -5.13 -18.47
N VAL A 123 -4.19 -4.70 -18.23
CA VAL A 123 -3.86 -3.31 -17.88
C VAL A 123 -3.50 -2.47 -19.10
N ASP A 124 -2.85 -3.08 -20.10
CA ASP A 124 -2.36 -2.37 -21.30
C ASP A 124 -3.44 -2.25 -22.39
N ASP A 125 -4.45 -3.12 -22.38
CA ASP A 125 -5.59 -3.08 -23.31
C ASP A 125 -6.82 -2.46 -22.65
N GLU A 126 -7.17 -1.24 -23.06
CA GLU A 126 -8.28 -0.46 -22.48
C GLU A 126 -9.63 -1.19 -22.56
N GLY A 127 -9.88 -1.92 -23.65
CA GLY A 127 -11.10 -2.71 -23.82
C GLY A 127 -11.20 -3.85 -22.80
N THR A 128 -10.11 -4.60 -22.63
CA THR A 128 -10.01 -5.69 -21.65
C THR A 128 -10.14 -5.15 -20.22
N PHE A 129 -9.47 -4.04 -19.90
CA PHE A 129 -9.60 -3.38 -18.60
C PHE A 129 -11.06 -2.98 -18.32
N ARG A 130 -11.71 -2.34 -19.29
CA ARG A 130 -13.11 -1.91 -19.19
C ARG A 130 -14.04 -3.08 -18.93
N ASP A 131 -13.86 -4.19 -19.65
CA ASP A 131 -14.70 -5.38 -19.48
C ASP A 131 -14.52 -6.02 -18.10
N ILE A 132 -13.30 -6.03 -17.56
CA ILE A 132 -13.02 -6.47 -16.19
C ILE A 132 -13.76 -5.59 -15.18
N VAL A 133 -13.61 -4.26 -15.27
CA VAL A 133 -14.27 -3.33 -14.35
C VAL A 133 -15.79 -3.44 -14.46
N ARG A 134 -16.34 -3.55 -15.68
CA ARG A 134 -17.78 -3.77 -15.91
C ARG A 134 -18.25 -5.06 -15.23
N SER A 135 -17.51 -6.15 -15.39
CA SER A 135 -17.85 -7.44 -14.75
C SER A 135 -17.88 -7.33 -13.23
N LEU A 136 -16.88 -6.66 -12.64
CA LEU A 136 -16.82 -6.44 -11.20
C LEU A 136 -17.96 -5.56 -10.69
N ALA A 137 -18.25 -4.45 -11.36
CA ALA A 137 -19.35 -3.55 -11.01
C ALA A 137 -20.72 -4.24 -11.11
N THR A 138 -20.93 -5.02 -12.18
CA THR A 138 -22.16 -5.80 -12.37
C THR A 138 -22.32 -6.82 -11.24
N ARG A 139 -21.27 -7.57 -10.92
CA ARG A 139 -21.27 -8.53 -9.79
C ARG A 139 -21.62 -7.82 -8.47
N ALA A 140 -21.02 -6.68 -8.20
CA ALA A 140 -21.29 -5.90 -7.00
C ALA A 140 -22.76 -5.48 -6.91
N CYS A 141 -23.34 -5.01 -8.01
CA CYS A 141 -24.74 -4.61 -8.07
C CYS A 141 -25.68 -5.80 -7.86
N MET A 142 -25.38 -6.95 -8.47
CA MET A 142 -26.17 -8.18 -8.29
C MET A 142 -26.18 -8.64 -6.84
N GLU A 143 -25.01 -8.67 -6.19
CA GLU A 143 -24.89 -9.18 -4.82
C GLU A 143 -25.45 -8.23 -3.76
N THR A 144 -25.26 -6.92 -3.94
CA THR A 144 -25.70 -5.92 -2.96
C THR A 144 -27.17 -5.52 -3.11
N ALA A 145 -27.69 -5.48 -4.34
CA ALA A 145 -29.05 -5.04 -4.64
C ALA A 145 -29.99 -6.18 -5.07
N GLY A 146 -29.49 -7.41 -5.25
CA GLY A 146 -30.30 -8.57 -5.66
C GLY A 146 -30.86 -8.45 -7.09
N MET A 147 -30.22 -7.65 -7.94
CA MET A 147 -30.67 -7.37 -9.30
C MET A 147 -30.30 -8.49 -10.29
N SER A 148 -31.04 -8.56 -11.40
CA SER A 148 -30.70 -9.45 -12.51
C SER A 148 -29.43 -8.97 -13.23
N PRO A 149 -28.70 -9.83 -13.97
CA PRO A 149 -27.51 -9.42 -14.71
C PRO A 149 -27.78 -8.29 -15.72
N GLU A 150 -28.97 -8.29 -16.36
CA GLU A 150 -29.35 -7.28 -17.35
C GLU A 150 -29.61 -5.93 -16.67
N ASP A 151 -30.34 -5.93 -15.56
CA ASP A 151 -30.63 -4.72 -14.78
C ASP A 151 -29.36 -4.14 -14.14
N SER A 152 -28.47 -5.00 -13.63
CA SER A 152 -27.19 -4.59 -13.05
C SER A 152 -26.24 -4.00 -14.10
N GLY A 153 -26.22 -4.55 -15.31
CA GLY A 153 -25.47 -3.98 -16.43
C GLY A 153 -25.98 -2.58 -16.79
N ALA A 154 -27.30 -2.41 -16.91
CA ALA A 154 -27.91 -1.12 -17.20
C ALA A 154 -27.67 -0.09 -16.07
N ALA A 155 -27.72 -0.51 -14.81
CA ALA A 155 -27.52 0.36 -13.66
C ALA A 155 -26.06 0.85 -13.51
N THR A 156 -25.07 0.04 -13.94
CA THR A 156 -23.65 0.35 -13.80
C THR A 156 -23.06 1.09 -15.01
N GLU A 157 -23.71 1.05 -16.17
CA GLU A 157 -23.23 1.70 -17.40
C GLU A 157 -22.95 3.21 -17.25
N PRO A 158 -23.74 4.03 -16.52
CA PRO A 158 -23.42 5.44 -16.29
C PRO A 158 -22.11 5.64 -15.52
N LEU A 159 -21.83 4.77 -14.53
CA LEU A 159 -20.60 4.84 -13.76
C LEU A 159 -19.39 4.50 -14.64
N LEU A 160 -19.52 3.48 -15.49
CA LEU A 160 -18.47 3.09 -16.43
C LEU A 160 -18.20 4.19 -17.47
N THR A 161 -19.23 4.74 -18.09
CA THR A 161 -19.07 5.78 -19.12
C THR A 161 -18.59 7.13 -18.57
N GLN A 162 -18.94 7.49 -17.34
CA GLN A 162 -18.50 8.77 -16.76
C GLN A 162 -17.09 8.71 -16.17
N TYR A 163 -16.68 7.57 -15.64
CA TYR A 163 -15.41 7.43 -14.92
C TYR A 163 -14.37 6.61 -15.67
N ILE A 164 -14.74 5.45 -16.21
CA ILE A 164 -13.79 4.55 -16.88
C ILE A 164 -13.43 5.07 -18.28
N ASP A 165 -14.37 5.66 -19.02
CA ASP A 165 -14.06 6.20 -20.36
C ASP A 165 -13.18 7.46 -20.29
N ALA A 166 -13.08 8.10 -19.13
CA ALA A 166 -12.16 9.20 -18.86
C ALA A 166 -10.90 8.74 -18.12
N TYR A 167 -10.80 7.45 -17.77
CA TYR A 167 -9.65 6.91 -17.08
C TYR A 167 -8.51 6.69 -18.08
N HIS A 168 -7.40 7.35 -17.82
CA HIS A 168 -6.16 7.11 -18.52
C HIS A 168 -5.09 6.76 -17.50
N ASN A 169 -4.38 5.66 -17.72
CA ASN A 169 -3.29 5.27 -16.88
C ASN A 169 -2.13 6.25 -17.10
N SER A 170 -1.90 7.16 -16.14
CA SER A 170 -0.94 8.27 -16.25
C SER A 170 0.54 7.86 -16.23
N THR A 171 0.86 6.57 -16.35
CA THR A 171 2.24 6.05 -16.37
C THR A 171 2.87 5.98 -17.76
N GLU A 172 2.29 6.63 -18.77
CA GLU A 172 3.03 6.97 -19.99
C GLU A 172 3.89 8.22 -19.74
N GLU A 173 5.10 8.02 -19.20
CA GLU A 173 6.35 8.75 -19.49
C GLU A 173 7.54 8.18 -18.69
#